data_AF-A0A0V1AMQ6-F1
#
_entry.id   AF-A0A0V1AMQ6-F1
#
_cell.length_a   1.000
_cell.length_b   1.000
_cell.length_c   1.000
_cell.angle_alpha   90.00
_cell.angle_beta   90.00
_cell.angle_gamma   90.00
#
_symmetry.space_group_name_H-M   'P 1'
#
loop_
_entity.id
_entity.type
_entity.pdbx_description
1 polymer ?
#
loop_
_entity_poly.entity_id
_entity_poly.type
_entity_poly.pdbx_seq_one_letter_code
_entity_poly.pdbx_strand_id
1 'polypeptide(L)'
;LIKLQKGDIVVNRYHIDIQHPRLKLNCDDNRDVFWAYVVKRSDIFGDPFKLAYDGKSTLFTVEKLHLKQVGETADPEKFSFKTVRENKPSELSILMKFTGLVHLDFRNAEAGSLDEREKGPIQFLDILFAQGRSSPLFELSKSFKAVRNSFYCIPQGAGVDVKYGIELWRGLFISARVIDGFRPAINIDVSHSCFYKRQSLINLICDILNGDEREVRFHPNQLRSKTQLHPEHLNLLIPELKGVCIHTTHRNQDRIYRIKNILSTAVSMKFEKDGKEISVAEYFRDVYGPLKYPNLPLVEVGSKSKPIYFPVEV
;
A
#
# COMPACT_ATOMS: atom_id res chain seq x y z
N LEU A 1 -19.11 33.67 7.71
CA LEU A 1 -18.80 33.86 6.26
C LEU A 1 -17.43 34.51 6.15
N ILE A 2 -16.50 33.90 5.41
CA ILE A 2 -15.18 34.48 5.12
C ILE A 2 -15.38 35.60 4.09
N LYS A 3 -14.97 36.84 4.40
CA LYS A 3 -14.97 37.95 3.44
C LYS A 3 -13.73 37.83 2.57
N LEU A 4 -13.88 37.34 1.34
CA LEU A 4 -12.79 37.23 0.37
C LEU A 4 -12.40 38.62 -0.15
N GLN A 5 -11.11 38.92 -0.14
CA GLN A 5 -10.51 40.12 -0.72
C GLN A 5 -9.93 39.82 -2.11
N LYS A 6 -9.76 40.87 -2.92
CA LYS A 6 -9.15 40.77 -4.25
C LYS A 6 -7.68 40.33 -4.10
N GLY A 7 -7.34 39.15 -4.60
CA GLY A 7 -6.00 38.54 -4.48
C GLY A 7 -5.93 37.31 -3.56
N ASP A 8 -7.02 36.98 -2.85
CA ASP A 8 -7.08 35.78 -2.03
C ASP A 8 -7.03 34.51 -2.88
N ILE A 9 -6.14 33.58 -2.52
CA ILE A 9 -6.08 32.25 -3.12
C ILE A 9 -7.00 31.33 -2.32
N VAL A 10 -7.99 30.75 -2.99
CA VAL A 10 -8.94 29.83 -2.39
C VAL A 10 -8.96 28.52 -3.17
N VAL A 11 -9.15 27.42 -2.45
CA VAL A 11 -9.37 26.08 -3.03
C VAL A 11 -10.67 25.49 -2.50
N ASN A 12 -11.31 24.66 -3.30
CA ASN A 12 -12.50 23.93 -2.90
C ASN A 12 -12.09 22.64 -2.17
N ARG A 13 -12.72 22.33 -1.04
CA ARG A 13 -12.47 21.09 -0.29
C ARG A 13 -13.65 20.15 -0.37
N TYR A 14 -13.36 18.89 -0.65
CA TYR A 14 -14.32 17.80 -0.72
C TYR A 14 -13.91 16.69 0.24
N HIS A 15 -14.93 16.10 0.87
CA HIS A 15 -14.82 14.81 1.54
C HIS A 15 -15.06 13.70 0.52
N ILE A 16 -14.15 12.72 0.50
CA ILE A 16 -14.22 11.52 -0.33
C ILE A 16 -14.35 10.32 0.59
N ASP A 17 -15.33 9.45 0.33
CA ASP A 17 -15.44 8.15 0.99
C ASP A 17 -15.52 7.05 -0.06
N ILE A 18 -14.52 6.16 -0.04
CA ILE A 18 -14.41 5.03 -0.98
C ILE A 18 -14.65 3.75 -0.19
N GLN A 19 -15.77 3.11 -0.47
CA GLN A 19 -16.17 1.87 0.20
C GLN A 19 -16.04 0.68 -0.74
N HIS A 20 -15.32 -0.33 -0.28
CA HIS A 20 -15.18 -1.60 -0.97
C HIS A 20 -15.99 -2.68 -0.24
N PRO A 21 -16.77 -3.52 -0.94
CA PRO A 21 -17.72 -4.45 -0.31
C PRO A 21 -17.07 -5.51 0.59
N ARG A 22 -15.78 -5.83 0.38
CA ARG A 22 -15.09 -6.94 1.06
C ARG A 22 -13.74 -6.58 1.67
N LEU A 23 -13.20 -5.40 1.37
CA LEU A 23 -11.82 -5.06 1.70
C LEU A 23 -11.81 -3.75 2.48
N LYS A 24 -11.02 -3.71 3.55
CA LYS A 24 -10.59 -2.44 4.11
C LYS A 24 -9.47 -1.91 3.23
N LEU A 25 -9.75 -0.82 2.50
CA LEU A 25 -8.79 -0.16 1.63
C LEU A 25 -7.75 0.58 2.48
N ASN A 26 -6.49 0.47 2.06
CA ASN A 26 -5.40 1.28 2.62
C ASN A 26 -5.20 2.57 1.77
N CYS A 27 -4.22 3.38 2.14
CA CYS A 27 -3.97 4.66 1.48
C CYS A 27 -3.57 4.52 -0.01
N ASP A 28 -2.78 3.50 -0.33
CA ASP A 28 -2.38 3.22 -1.72
C ASP A 28 -3.57 2.65 -2.52
N ASP A 29 -4.35 1.73 -1.92
CA ASP A 29 -5.58 1.21 -2.54
C ASP A 29 -6.54 2.36 -2.90
N ASN A 30 -6.72 3.34 -1.99
CA ASN A 30 -7.57 4.51 -2.21
C ASN A 30 -7.06 5.42 -3.32
N ARG A 31 -5.73 5.64 -3.42
CA ARG A 31 -5.14 6.43 -4.50
C ARG A 31 -5.37 5.76 -5.85
N ASP A 32 -5.11 4.47 -5.95
CA ASP A 32 -5.30 3.72 -7.19
C ASP A 32 -6.76 3.80 -7.68
N VAL A 33 -7.73 3.58 -6.77
CA VAL A 33 -9.16 3.70 -7.09
C VAL A 33 -9.51 5.13 -7.48
N PHE A 34 -9.14 6.11 -6.66
CA PHE A 34 -9.53 7.51 -6.87
C PHE A 34 -8.99 8.05 -8.19
N TRP A 35 -7.71 7.83 -8.50
CA TRP A 35 -7.12 8.38 -9.72
C TRP A 35 -7.62 7.67 -10.99
N ALA A 36 -7.92 6.36 -10.91
CA ALA A 36 -8.62 5.68 -12.00
C ALA A 36 -10.04 6.24 -12.20
N TYR A 37 -10.74 6.56 -11.11
CA TYR A 37 -12.05 7.21 -11.15
C TYR A 37 -11.98 8.62 -11.76
N VAL A 38 -10.98 9.42 -11.38
CA VAL A 38 -10.73 10.76 -11.94
C VAL A 38 -10.52 10.71 -13.45
N VAL A 39 -9.69 9.79 -13.93
CA VAL A 39 -9.45 9.60 -15.37
C VAL A 39 -10.73 9.18 -16.08
N LYS A 40 -11.53 8.29 -15.47
CA LYS A 40 -12.79 7.81 -16.07
C LYS A 40 -13.86 8.91 -16.12
N ARG A 41 -13.86 9.81 -15.13
CA ARG A 41 -14.85 10.90 -14.96
C ARG A 41 -14.27 12.26 -15.32
N SER A 42 -13.59 12.34 -16.47
CA SER A 42 -13.07 13.61 -16.99
C SER A 42 -14.16 14.66 -17.21
N ASP A 43 -15.43 14.24 -17.34
CA ASP A 43 -16.61 15.11 -17.35
C ASP A 43 -16.79 15.92 -16.05
N ILE A 44 -16.43 15.34 -14.91
CA ILE A 44 -16.48 16.03 -13.60
C ILE A 44 -15.17 16.76 -13.33
N PHE A 45 -14.05 16.05 -13.51
CA PHE A 45 -12.77 16.47 -12.97
C PHE A 45 -11.95 17.36 -13.89
N GLY A 46 -12.23 17.34 -15.20
CA GLY A 46 -11.46 18.08 -16.20
C GLY A 46 -9.98 17.68 -16.17
N ASP A 47 -9.13 18.63 -15.81
CA ASP A 47 -7.68 18.44 -15.68
C ASP A 47 -7.29 17.82 -14.32
N PRO A 48 -6.78 16.57 -14.28
CA PRO A 48 -6.37 15.91 -13.04
C PRO A 48 -5.26 16.65 -12.28
N PHE A 49 -4.47 17.49 -12.95
CA PHE A 49 -3.39 18.26 -12.31
C PHE A 49 -3.90 19.47 -11.51
N LYS A 50 -5.20 19.78 -11.58
CA LYS A 50 -5.88 20.78 -10.73
C LYS A 50 -6.43 20.20 -9.43
N LEU A 51 -6.14 18.93 -9.15
CA LEU A 51 -6.63 18.19 -8.00
C LEU A 51 -5.49 17.88 -7.02
N ALA A 52 -5.79 17.82 -5.72
CA ALA A 52 -4.88 17.37 -4.67
C ALA A 52 -5.60 16.40 -3.73
N TYR A 53 -5.28 15.10 -3.79
CA TYR A 53 -5.93 14.05 -2.98
C TYR A 53 -4.97 13.39 -1.99
N ASP A 54 -5.38 13.29 -0.73
CA ASP A 54 -4.54 12.75 0.36
C ASP A 54 -4.37 11.22 0.33
N GLY A 55 -5.19 10.49 -0.44
CA GLY A 55 -5.23 9.02 -0.42
C GLY A 55 -6.11 8.46 0.71
N LYS A 56 -6.91 9.29 1.37
CA LYS A 56 -7.84 8.88 2.43
C LYS A 56 -9.22 9.46 2.15
N SER A 57 -9.45 10.72 2.52
CA SER A 57 -10.79 11.31 2.51
C SER A 57 -10.83 12.78 2.16
N THR A 58 -9.71 13.41 1.84
CA THR A 58 -9.65 14.85 1.57
C THR A 58 -9.17 15.10 0.15
N LEU A 59 -10.01 15.76 -0.63
CA LEU A 59 -9.70 16.26 -1.96
C LEU A 59 -9.75 17.79 -1.97
N PHE A 60 -8.74 18.42 -2.53
CA PHE A 60 -8.74 19.83 -2.87
C PHE A 60 -8.78 20.03 -4.38
N THR A 61 -9.50 21.04 -4.84
CA THR A 61 -9.59 21.38 -6.27
C THR A 61 -9.49 22.90 -6.47
N VAL A 62 -8.89 23.30 -7.58
CA VAL A 62 -8.84 24.72 -7.98
C VAL A 62 -10.24 25.22 -8.36
N GLU A 63 -10.94 24.45 -9.19
CA GLU A 63 -12.29 24.77 -9.69
C GLU A 63 -13.35 23.95 -8.95
N LYS A 64 -14.54 24.54 -8.77
CA LYS A 64 -15.66 23.86 -8.13
C LYS A 64 -16.19 22.75 -9.04
N LEU A 65 -16.18 21.51 -8.56
CA LEU A 65 -16.71 20.35 -9.27
C LEU A 65 -18.24 20.42 -9.36
N HIS A 66 -18.77 20.11 -10.55
CA HIS A 66 -20.21 20.00 -10.83
C HIS A 66 -20.69 18.57 -10.53
N LEU A 67 -20.93 18.29 -9.24
CA LEU A 67 -21.42 16.98 -8.80
C LEU A 67 -22.93 16.85 -9.04
N LYS A 68 -23.39 15.68 -9.47
CA LYS A 68 -24.83 15.36 -9.52
C LYS A 68 -25.36 15.30 -8.09
N GLN A 69 -26.21 16.26 -7.72
CA GLN A 69 -26.89 16.26 -6.41
C GLN A 69 -28.33 15.78 -6.61
N VAL A 70 -28.80 14.87 -5.75
CA VAL A 70 -30.22 14.52 -5.61
C VAL A 70 -30.67 15.02 -4.23
N GLY A 71 -31.20 16.24 -4.17
CA GLY A 71 -31.55 16.90 -2.91
C GLY A 71 -30.34 17.39 -2.10
N GLU A 72 -30.44 17.40 -0.76
CA GLU A 72 -29.39 17.87 0.16
C GLU A 72 -28.27 16.83 0.44
N THR A 73 -28.47 15.59 0.00
CA THR A 73 -27.57 14.47 0.25
C THR A 73 -26.77 14.12 -1.01
N ALA A 74 -25.45 13.99 -0.87
CA ALA A 74 -24.62 13.44 -1.94
C ALA A 74 -24.90 11.93 -2.10
N ASP A 75 -25.14 11.48 -3.33
CA ASP A 75 -25.39 10.08 -3.64
C ASP A 75 -24.06 9.36 -3.97
N PRO A 76 -23.76 8.20 -3.36
CA PRO A 76 -22.57 7.43 -3.71
C PRO A 76 -22.65 6.88 -5.14
N GLU A 77 -21.64 7.15 -5.95
CA GLU A 77 -21.53 6.59 -7.30
C GLU A 77 -20.91 5.19 -7.28
N LYS A 78 -21.39 4.31 -8.16
CA LYS A 78 -20.80 2.97 -8.34
C LYS A 78 -19.63 3.04 -9.32
N PHE A 79 -18.51 2.44 -8.95
CA PHE A 79 -17.32 2.37 -9.78
C PHE A 79 -16.71 0.98 -9.76
N SER A 80 -16.57 0.36 -10.93
CA SER A 80 -15.93 -0.96 -11.05
C SER A 80 -14.41 -0.80 -11.14
N PHE A 81 -13.69 -1.39 -10.19
CA PHE A 81 -12.23 -1.34 -10.17
C PHE A 81 -11.64 -2.66 -9.65
N LYS A 82 -10.49 -3.06 -10.21
CA LYS A 82 -9.72 -4.22 -9.75
C LYS A 82 -8.52 -3.74 -8.93
N THR A 83 -8.59 -3.92 -7.62
CA THR A 83 -7.43 -3.69 -6.75
C THR A 83 -6.36 -4.76 -6.98
N VAL A 84 -5.09 -4.45 -6.67
CA VAL A 84 -3.99 -5.44 -6.70
C VAL A 84 -4.18 -6.60 -5.72
N ARG A 85 -5.14 -6.49 -4.81
CA ARG A 85 -5.46 -7.51 -3.78
C ARG A 85 -6.56 -8.48 -4.24
N GLU A 86 -7.05 -8.34 -5.46
CA GLU A 86 -8.14 -9.14 -6.03
C GLU A 86 -7.86 -9.59 -7.47
N ASN A 87 -8.49 -10.69 -7.88
CA ASN A 87 -8.33 -11.25 -9.23
C ASN A 87 -9.33 -10.70 -10.24
N LYS A 88 -10.47 -10.19 -9.76
CA LYS A 88 -11.56 -9.67 -10.59
C LYS A 88 -11.95 -8.28 -10.07
N PRO A 89 -12.45 -7.38 -10.92
CA PRO A 89 -13.01 -6.12 -10.48
C PRO A 89 -14.14 -6.34 -9.47
N SER A 90 -14.23 -5.44 -8.50
CA SER A 90 -15.36 -5.31 -7.59
C SER A 90 -16.09 -4.01 -7.91
N GLU A 91 -17.38 -3.92 -7.57
CA GLU A 91 -18.11 -2.66 -7.63
C GLU A 91 -17.95 -1.92 -6.30
N LEU A 92 -17.28 -0.77 -6.34
CA LEU A 92 -17.05 0.11 -5.20
C LEU A 92 -18.10 1.22 -5.16
N SER A 93 -18.28 1.80 -3.98
CA SER A 93 -19.10 2.99 -3.77
C SER A 93 -18.18 4.18 -3.52
N ILE A 94 -18.31 5.27 -4.28
CA ILE A 94 -17.53 6.49 -4.11
C ILE A 94 -18.50 7.64 -3.81
N LEU A 95 -18.44 8.15 -2.58
CA LEU A 95 -19.19 9.32 -2.14
C LEU A 95 -18.29 10.55 -2.18
N MET A 96 -18.79 11.63 -2.78
CA MET A 96 -18.11 12.92 -2.81
C MET A 96 -19.01 14.02 -2.26
N LYS A 97 -18.55 14.75 -1.25
CA LYS A 97 -19.31 15.83 -0.63
C LYS A 97 -18.48 17.10 -0.56
N PHE A 98 -19.00 18.21 -1.09
CA PHE A 98 -18.40 19.52 -0.88
C PHE A 98 -18.45 19.88 0.61
N THR A 99 -17.31 20.26 1.18
CA THR A 99 -17.19 20.58 2.61
C THR A 99 -16.88 22.05 2.89
N GLY A 100 -16.59 22.83 1.85
CA GLY A 100 -16.36 24.27 1.98
C GLY A 100 -15.17 24.76 1.17
N LEU A 101 -14.97 26.08 1.22
CA LEU A 101 -13.78 26.73 0.69
C LEU A 101 -12.68 26.75 1.75
N VAL A 102 -11.44 26.56 1.31
CA VAL A 102 -10.26 26.79 2.13
C VAL A 102 -9.52 27.99 1.55
N HIS A 103 -9.47 29.05 2.35
CA HIS A 103 -8.69 30.24 2.05
C HIS A 103 -7.24 29.97 2.43
N LEU A 104 -6.31 30.10 1.48
CA LEU A 104 -4.88 29.88 1.69
C LEU A 104 -4.25 31.10 2.37
N ASP A 105 -4.77 31.42 3.54
CA ASP A 105 -4.27 32.45 4.44
C ASP A 105 -3.56 31.81 5.64
N PHE A 106 -2.25 32.01 5.70
CA PHE A 106 -1.39 31.45 6.73
C PHE A 106 -1.27 32.36 7.95
N ARG A 107 -1.96 33.51 8.00
CA ARG A 107 -1.96 34.40 9.18
C ARG A 107 -2.71 33.81 10.36
N ASN A 108 -3.75 33.04 10.08
CA ASN A 108 -4.54 32.35 11.08
C ASN A 108 -3.99 30.96 11.40
N ALA A 109 -2.83 30.61 10.82
CA ALA A 109 -2.18 29.34 11.05
C ALA A 109 -1.18 29.49 12.20
N GLU A 110 -1.52 28.99 13.39
CA GLU A 110 -0.67 28.96 14.57
C GLU A 110 0.64 28.19 14.29
N ALA A 111 1.76 28.91 14.33
CA ALA A 111 3.08 28.33 14.14
C ALA A 111 3.32 27.15 15.09
N GLY A 112 3.53 25.96 14.54
CA GLY A 112 3.87 24.76 15.30
C GLY A 112 2.69 23.91 15.79
N SER A 113 1.44 24.32 15.57
CA SER A 113 0.26 23.51 15.94
C SER A 113 0.10 22.30 15.02
N LEU A 114 -0.09 21.11 15.60
CA LEU A 114 -0.32 19.86 14.85
C LEU A 114 -1.74 19.79 14.27
N ASP A 115 -2.73 20.37 14.95
CA ASP A 115 -4.15 20.30 14.58
C ASP A 115 -4.48 21.04 13.28
N GLU A 116 -3.68 22.06 12.92
CA GLU A 116 -3.88 22.81 11.68
C GLU A 116 -3.49 22.04 10.43
N ARG A 117 -2.62 21.03 10.58
CA ARG A 117 -2.26 20.11 9.48
C ARG A 117 -3.43 19.26 9.03
N GLU A 118 -4.52 19.21 9.80
CA GLU A 118 -5.68 18.38 9.49
C GLU A 118 -6.83 19.16 8.84
N LYS A 119 -6.81 20.51 8.80
CA LYS A 119 -8.02 21.29 8.48
C LYS A 119 -7.85 22.51 7.59
N GLY A 120 -6.63 22.85 7.14
CA GLY A 120 -6.38 24.16 6.54
C GLY A 120 -5.39 24.22 5.37
N PRO A 121 -4.80 25.41 5.13
CA PRO A 121 -3.87 25.67 4.03
C PRO A 121 -2.60 24.80 4.06
N ILE A 122 -2.12 24.45 5.25
CA ILE A 122 -0.93 23.59 5.42
C ILE A 122 -1.20 22.16 4.95
N GLN A 123 -2.40 21.62 5.24
CA GLN A 123 -2.81 20.31 4.74
C GLN A 123 -2.82 20.29 3.21
N PHE A 124 -3.37 21.35 2.59
CA PHE A 124 -3.38 21.47 1.13
C PHE A 124 -1.96 21.44 0.56
N LEU A 125 -1.03 22.23 1.12
CA LEU A 125 0.37 22.22 0.68
C LEU A 125 1.04 20.85 0.88
N ASP A 126 0.84 20.20 2.03
CA ASP A 126 1.37 18.86 2.30
C ASP A 126 0.91 17.85 1.23
N ILE A 127 -0.38 17.84 0.90
CA ILE A 127 -0.93 16.94 -0.12
C ILE A 127 -0.39 17.29 -1.51
N LEU A 128 -0.36 18.58 -1.86
CA LEU A 128 0.12 19.05 -3.16
C LEU A 128 1.58 18.62 -3.39
N PHE A 129 2.46 18.85 -2.41
CA PHE A 129 3.86 18.44 -2.51
C PHE A 129 4.05 16.93 -2.39
N ALA A 130 3.12 16.19 -1.79
CA ALA A 130 3.15 14.73 -1.76
C ALA A 130 2.73 14.07 -3.09
N GLN A 131 1.87 14.73 -3.86
CA GLN A 131 1.14 14.09 -4.96
C GLN A 131 2.04 13.61 -6.10
N GLY A 132 3.03 14.39 -6.51
CA GLY A 132 3.90 14.03 -7.64
C GLY A 132 4.68 12.70 -7.46
N ARG A 133 4.82 12.24 -6.21
CA ARG A 133 5.50 10.98 -5.86
C ARG A 133 4.55 9.88 -5.38
N SER A 134 3.28 10.20 -5.13
CA SER A 134 2.30 9.24 -4.60
C SER A 134 1.12 8.97 -5.52
N SER A 135 0.84 9.85 -6.50
CA SER A 135 -0.24 9.63 -7.46
C SER A 135 0.21 8.69 -8.59
N PRO A 136 -0.57 7.62 -8.87
CA PRO A 136 -0.28 6.66 -9.93
C PRO A 136 -0.39 7.26 -11.34
N LEU A 137 -0.89 8.50 -11.49
CA LEU A 137 -0.85 9.22 -12.77
C LEU A 137 0.57 9.63 -13.20
N PHE A 138 1.49 9.76 -12.23
CA PHE A 138 2.88 10.05 -12.53
C PHE A 138 3.68 8.76 -12.60
N GLU A 139 4.31 8.47 -13.75
CA GLU A 139 5.20 7.31 -13.90
C GLU A 139 6.32 7.29 -12.84
N LEU A 140 6.78 8.49 -12.44
CA LEU A 140 7.79 8.66 -11.40
C LEU A 140 7.37 8.04 -10.05
N SER A 141 6.06 8.00 -9.74
CA SER A 141 5.55 7.42 -8.49
C SER A 141 5.93 5.95 -8.31
N LYS A 142 6.11 5.21 -9.41
CA LYS A 142 6.54 3.79 -9.38
C LYS A 142 7.97 3.59 -8.88
N SER A 143 8.74 4.67 -8.78
CA SER A 143 10.13 4.65 -8.27
C SER A 143 10.22 4.97 -6.77
N PHE A 144 9.09 5.27 -6.11
CA PHE A 144 9.06 5.66 -4.71
C PHE A 144 8.06 4.84 -3.90
N LYS A 145 8.37 4.60 -2.63
CA LYS A 145 7.38 4.22 -1.62
C LYS A 145 7.07 5.43 -0.73
N ALA A 146 5.84 5.90 -0.83
CA ALA A 146 5.33 6.93 0.06
C ALA A 146 4.96 6.33 1.43
N VAL A 147 5.46 6.91 2.50
CA VAL A 147 5.10 6.59 3.89
C VAL A 147 4.87 7.90 4.63
N ARG A 148 3.59 8.24 4.86
CA ARG A 148 3.19 9.54 5.40
C ARG A 148 3.78 10.67 4.54
N ASN A 149 4.62 11.52 5.13
CA ASN A 149 5.26 12.67 4.51
C ASN A 149 6.68 12.36 3.98
N SER A 150 7.10 11.09 4.03
CA SER A 150 8.38 10.64 3.50
C SER A 150 8.19 9.84 2.21
N PHE A 151 9.15 9.98 1.29
CA PHE A 151 9.19 9.25 0.02
C PHE A 151 10.55 8.58 -0.11
N TYR A 152 10.55 7.25 -0.12
CA TYR A 152 11.77 6.45 -0.18
C TYR A 152 11.97 5.89 -1.58
N CYS A 153 13.15 6.08 -2.16
CA CYS A 153 13.50 5.55 -3.47
C CYS A 153 13.56 4.03 -3.41
N ILE A 154 12.88 3.35 -4.33
CA ILE A 154 12.97 1.90 -4.48
C ILE A 154 14.33 1.60 -5.15
N PRO A 155 15.27 0.91 -4.48
CA PRO A 155 16.58 0.66 -5.03
C PRO A 155 16.50 -0.31 -6.21
N GLN A 156 17.19 0.01 -7.31
CA GLN A 156 17.33 -0.88 -8.48
C GLN A 156 18.51 -1.84 -8.29
N GLY A 157 18.53 -2.57 -7.16
CA GLY A 157 19.58 -3.55 -6.85
C GLY A 157 20.81 -3.01 -6.13
N ALA A 158 20.81 -1.73 -5.73
CA ALA A 158 21.89 -1.09 -4.96
C ALA A 158 21.47 -0.71 -3.53
N GLY A 159 20.50 -1.44 -2.95
CA GLY A 159 20.10 -1.26 -1.57
C GLY A 159 21.22 -1.64 -0.61
N VAL A 160 21.35 -0.92 0.51
CA VAL A 160 22.31 -1.27 1.56
C VAL A 160 21.68 -2.38 2.40
N ASP A 161 22.24 -3.59 2.34
CA ASP A 161 21.78 -4.74 3.11
C ASP A 161 22.01 -4.52 4.61
N VAL A 162 20.95 -4.64 5.41
CA VAL A 162 20.99 -4.53 6.87
C VAL A 162 20.68 -5.85 7.57
N LYS A 163 20.84 -6.98 6.84
CA LYS A 163 20.53 -8.36 7.25
C LYS A 163 19.04 -8.64 7.36
N TYR A 164 18.67 -9.89 7.68
CA TYR A 164 17.28 -10.34 7.84
C TYR A 164 16.39 -10.16 6.60
N GLY A 165 17.01 -10.01 5.43
CA GLY A 165 16.30 -9.74 4.19
C GLY A 165 15.74 -8.33 4.12
N ILE A 166 16.31 -7.41 4.90
CA ILE A 166 15.96 -6.01 4.97
C ILE A 166 17.07 -5.19 4.31
N GLU A 167 16.68 -4.13 3.61
CA GLU A 167 17.57 -3.14 3.02
C GLU A 167 17.17 -1.72 3.46
N LEU A 168 18.18 -0.86 3.58
CA LEU A 168 17.98 0.55 3.92
C LEU A 168 17.68 1.34 2.64
N TRP A 169 16.54 2.02 2.61
CA TRP A 169 16.16 2.90 1.53
C TRP A 169 16.37 4.36 1.94
N ARG A 170 17.01 5.11 1.06
CA ARG A 170 17.13 6.57 1.18
C ARG A 170 15.89 7.25 0.60
N GLY A 171 15.47 8.33 1.24
CA GLY A 171 14.32 9.11 0.85
C GLY A 171 14.42 10.55 1.29
N LEU A 172 13.31 11.26 1.12
CA LEU A 172 13.13 12.64 1.56
C LEU A 172 11.88 12.74 2.41
N PHE A 173 12.00 13.37 3.57
CA PHE A 173 10.86 13.87 4.35
C PHE A 173 10.51 15.27 3.86
N ILE A 174 9.24 15.53 3.59
CA ILE A 174 8.75 16.84 3.11
C ILE A 174 7.53 17.25 3.93
N SER A 175 7.55 18.45 4.49
CA SER A 175 6.36 19.00 5.16
C SER A 175 6.27 20.51 5.05
N ALA A 176 5.06 21.02 4.85
CA ALA A 176 4.75 22.43 4.90
C ALA A 176 4.68 22.93 6.36
N ARG A 177 5.16 24.16 6.57
CA ARG A 177 5.20 24.86 7.85
C ARG A 177 4.87 26.33 7.64
N VAL A 178 4.38 26.98 8.69
CA VAL A 178 4.32 28.44 8.76
C VAL A 178 5.51 28.90 9.59
N ILE A 179 6.28 29.84 9.04
CA ILE A 179 7.41 30.48 9.72
C ILE A 179 7.07 31.94 10.04
N ASP A 180 7.99 32.61 10.74
CA ASP A 180 7.86 34.01 11.13
C ASP A 180 7.41 34.93 9.98
N GLY A 181 6.43 35.77 10.33
CA GLY A 181 5.73 36.62 9.38
C GLY A 181 4.63 35.90 8.60
N PHE A 182 4.12 34.76 9.10
CA PHE A 182 3.01 34.00 8.50
C PHE A 182 3.31 33.50 7.08
N ARG A 183 4.59 33.22 6.81
CA ARG A 183 5.03 32.78 5.49
C ARG A 183 5.02 31.25 5.43
N PRO A 184 4.47 30.63 4.38
CA PRO A 184 4.62 29.20 4.19
C PRO A 184 6.06 28.87 3.81
N ALA A 185 6.62 27.83 4.43
CA ALA A 185 7.91 27.25 4.11
C ALA A 185 7.78 25.74 3.97
N ILE A 186 8.69 25.14 3.20
CA ILE A 186 8.78 23.69 3.03
C ILE A 186 10.01 23.22 3.79
N ASN A 187 9.80 22.38 4.80
CA ASN A 187 10.87 21.63 5.44
C ASN A 187 11.16 20.38 4.62
N ILE A 188 12.39 20.25 4.14
CA ILE A 188 12.88 19.09 3.38
C ILE A 188 14.11 18.54 4.10
N ASP A 189 14.07 17.26 4.44
CA ASP A 189 15.19 16.58 5.09
C ASP A 189 15.44 15.22 4.44
N VAL A 190 16.69 14.76 4.49
CA VAL A 190 17.06 13.40 4.09
C VAL A 190 16.53 12.43 5.12
N SER A 191 15.83 11.40 4.67
CA SER A 191 15.29 10.35 5.53
C SER A 191 15.79 8.99 5.08
N HIS A 192 15.93 8.05 6.01
CA HIS A 192 16.25 6.66 5.71
C HIS A 192 15.28 5.76 6.46
N SER A 193 14.87 4.67 5.84
CA SER A 193 14.01 3.68 6.49
C SER A 193 14.27 2.29 5.94
N CYS A 194 13.94 1.28 6.73
CA CYS A 194 14.20 -0.12 6.43
C CYS A 194 13.00 -0.75 5.73
N PHE A 195 13.26 -1.49 4.65
CA PHE A 195 12.24 -2.20 3.88
C PHE A 195 12.70 -3.63 3.62
N TYR A 196 11.76 -4.56 3.51
CA TYR A 196 12.07 -5.90 3.02
C TYR A 196 12.58 -5.83 1.58
N LYS A 197 13.67 -6.54 1.30
CA LYS A 197 14.18 -6.75 -0.06
C LYS A 197 13.09 -7.36 -0.93
N ARG A 198 13.03 -6.96 -2.19
CA ARG A 198 12.20 -7.63 -3.18
C ARG A 198 12.86 -8.95 -3.60
N GLN A 199 12.44 -10.06 -2.98
CA GLN A 199 13.01 -11.39 -3.23
C GLN A 199 11.99 -12.52 -3.06
N SER A 200 12.40 -13.76 -3.37
CA SER A 200 11.58 -14.94 -3.11
C SER A 200 11.43 -15.19 -1.60
N LEU A 201 10.34 -15.85 -1.20
CA LEU A 201 10.16 -16.22 0.21
C LEU A 201 11.25 -17.18 0.70
N ILE A 202 11.77 -18.05 -0.17
CA ILE A 202 12.93 -18.91 0.16
C ILE A 202 14.14 -18.06 0.54
N ASN A 203 14.48 -17.06 -0.28
CA ASN A 203 15.64 -16.20 0.02
C ASN A 203 15.42 -15.41 1.31
N LEU A 204 14.21 -14.87 1.52
CA LEU A 204 13.87 -14.17 2.75
C LEU A 204 13.97 -15.08 3.98
N ILE A 205 13.49 -16.33 3.88
CA ILE A 205 13.65 -17.32 4.96
C ILE A 205 15.13 -17.56 5.27
N CYS A 206 15.96 -17.78 4.24
CA CYS A 206 17.40 -17.96 4.44
C CYS A 206 18.03 -16.71 5.08
N ASP A 207 17.69 -15.51 4.61
CA ASP A 207 18.22 -14.26 5.15
C ASP A 207 17.84 -14.04 6.61
N ILE A 208 16.61 -14.35 7.01
CA ILE A 208 16.15 -14.25 8.41
C ILE A 208 16.91 -15.25 9.29
N LEU A 209 17.02 -16.51 8.85
CA LEU A 209 17.70 -17.55 9.63
C LEU A 209 19.22 -17.34 9.73
N ASN A 210 19.82 -16.60 8.79
CA ASN A 210 21.23 -16.21 8.85
C ASN A 210 21.45 -14.84 9.53
N GLY A 211 20.40 -14.12 9.96
CA GLY A 211 20.51 -12.70 10.33
C GLY A 211 21.51 -12.41 11.45
N ASP A 212 21.54 -13.24 12.50
CA ASP A 212 22.52 -13.14 13.59
C ASP A 212 23.79 -13.96 13.37
N GLU A 213 23.82 -14.78 12.32
CA GLU A 213 24.94 -15.69 12.07
C GLU A 213 26.13 -14.94 11.47
N ARG A 214 27.33 -15.35 11.90
CA ARG A 214 28.60 -14.81 11.35
C ARG A 214 28.93 -15.41 9.99
N GLU A 215 28.62 -16.69 9.83
CA GLU A 215 28.82 -17.48 8.61
C GLU A 215 27.47 -17.92 8.07
N VAL A 216 27.32 -17.95 6.74
CA VAL A 216 26.06 -18.35 6.09
C VAL A 216 25.78 -19.83 6.34
N ARG A 217 24.70 -20.14 7.07
CA ARG A 217 24.27 -21.52 7.35
C ARG A 217 23.17 -22.01 6.42
N PHE A 218 22.30 -21.11 5.98
CA PHE A 218 21.19 -21.41 5.08
C PHE A 218 21.42 -20.76 3.72
N HIS A 219 21.44 -21.56 2.66
CA HIS A 219 21.53 -21.03 1.30
C HIS A 219 20.53 -21.73 0.37
N PRO A 220 19.82 -21.01 -0.52
CA PRO A 220 18.83 -21.60 -1.43
C PRO A 220 19.38 -22.79 -2.25
N ASN A 221 20.62 -22.70 -2.73
CA ASN A 221 21.28 -23.77 -3.50
C ASN A 221 21.61 -25.04 -2.68
N GLN A 222 21.57 -24.99 -1.35
CA GLN A 222 21.79 -26.14 -0.47
C GLN A 222 20.48 -26.87 -0.15
N LEU A 223 19.32 -26.26 -0.44
CA LEU A 223 18.03 -26.88 -0.22
C LEU A 223 17.84 -28.11 -1.11
N ARG A 224 17.19 -29.13 -0.57
CA ARG A 224 16.87 -30.41 -1.22
C ARG A 224 15.43 -30.78 -0.90
N SER A 225 14.88 -31.76 -1.60
CA SER A 225 13.49 -32.20 -1.39
C SER A 225 13.19 -32.65 0.03
N LYS A 226 14.19 -33.21 0.74
CA LYS A 226 14.09 -33.63 2.15
C LYS A 226 14.43 -32.53 3.17
N THR A 227 14.77 -31.32 2.72
CA THR A 227 15.09 -30.23 3.64
C THR A 227 13.85 -29.84 4.43
N GLN A 228 13.98 -29.81 5.75
CA GLN A 228 12.92 -29.47 6.68
C GLN A 228 13.46 -28.47 7.71
N LEU A 229 12.63 -27.51 8.11
CA LEU A 229 12.97 -26.58 9.18
C LEU A 229 12.58 -27.15 10.54
N HIS A 230 13.45 -26.97 11.54
CA HIS A 230 13.17 -27.32 12.92
C HIS A 230 12.20 -26.32 13.57
N PRO A 231 11.50 -26.70 14.65
CA PRO A 231 10.57 -25.81 15.36
C PRO A 231 11.20 -24.47 15.78
N GLU A 232 12.47 -24.47 16.16
CA GLU A 232 13.22 -23.26 16.53
C GLU A 232 13.32 -22.27 15.36
N HIS A 233 13.58 -22.75 14.14
CA HIS A 233 13.59 -21.92 12.94
C HIS A 233 12.21 -21.32 12.66
N LEU A 234 11.14 -22.10 12.84
CA LEU A 234 9.77 -21.61 12.64
C LEU A 234 9.41 -20.51 13.65
N ASN A 235 9.84 -20.65 14.91
CA ASN A 235 9.62 -19.64 15.94
C ASN A 235 10.28 -18.30 15.60
N LEU A 236 11.42 -18.30 14.92
CA LEU A 236 12.07 -17.09 14.40
C LEU A 236 11.32 -16.51 13.20
N LEU A 237 10.84 -17.36 12.28
CA LEU A 237 10.21 -16.91 11.03
C LEU A 237 8.80 -16.35 11.22
N ILE A 238 8.00 -16.90 12.14
CA ILE A 238 6.61 -16.51 12.35
C ILE A 238 6.44 -15.00 12.62
N PRO A 239 7.16 -14.37 13.57
CA PRO A 239 7.00 -12.94 13.83
C PRO A 239 7.43 -12.08 12.65
N GLU A 240 8.51 -12.47 11.96
CA GLU A 240 9.09 -11.68 10.86
C GLU A 240 8.22 -11.74 9.59
N LEU A 241 7.71 -12.92 9.23
CA LEU A 241 6.92 -13.09 8.00
C LEU A 241 5.46 -12.67 8.16
N LYS A 242 4.94 -12.60 9.39
CA LYS A 242 3.55 -12.20 9.62
C LYS A 242 3.33 -10.76 9.16
N GLY A 243 2.37 -10.58 8.25
CA GLY A 243 2.03 -9.27 7.69
C GLY A 243 2.82 -8.90 6.44
N VAL A 244 3.83 -9.70 6.05
CA VAL A 244 4.56 -9.52 4.78
C VAL A 244 3.60 -9.73 3.61
N CYS A 245 3.72 -8.86 2.60
CA CYS A 245 2.95 -8.93 1.36
C CYS A 245 3.71 -9.74 0.31
N ILE A 246 3.06 -10.70 -0.34
CA ILE A 246 3.63 -11.61 -1.32
C ILE A 246 2.78 -11.68 -2.58
N HIS A 247 3.40 -12.04 -3.70
CA HIS A 247 2.71 -12.48 -4.92
C HIS A 247 3.02 -13.96 -5.14
N THR A 248 2.17 -14.64 -5.90
CA THR A 248 2.39 -16.02 -6.31
C THR A 248 2.92 -16.08 -7.73
N THR A 249 3.82 -17.00 -8.00
CA THR A 249 4.51 -17.24 -9.28
C THR A 249 3.95 -18.42 -10.05
N HIS A 250 3.27 -19.37 -9.37
CA HIS A 250 2.67 -20.54 -10.01
C HIS A 250 1.40 -20.25 -10.85
N ARG A 251 0.92 -19.00 -10.86
CA ARG A 251 -0.24 -18.55 -11.64
C ARG A 251 0.11 -17.26 -12.37
N ASN A 252 -0.55 -17.04 -13.51
CA ASN A 252 -0.50 -15.76 -14.21
C ASN A 252 -1.44 -14.72 -13.55
N GLN A 253 -1.14 -14.34 -12.30
CA GLN A 253 -1.93 -13.41 -11.49
C GLN A 253 -1.03 -12.52 -10.64
N ASP A 254 -1.16 -11.20 -10.76
CA ASP A 254 -0.39 -10.21 -9.97
C ASP A 254 -1.03 -9.91 -8.60
N ARG A 255 -1.79 -10.86 -8.05
CA ARG A 255 -2.52 -10.63 -6.81
C ARG A 255 -1.56 -10.63 -5.62
N ILE A 256 -1.66 -9.58 -4.82
CA ILE A 256 -0.93 -9.46 -3.56
C ILE A 256 -1.72 -10.10 -2.42
N TYR A 257 -1.06 -11.01 -1.71
CA TYR A 257 -1.54 -11.65 -0.49
C TYR A 257 -0.76 -11.14 0.71
N ARG A 258 -1.37 -11.17 1.89
CA ARG A 258 -0.68 -10.83 3.15
C ARG A 258 -0.59 -12.07 4.02
N ILE A 259 0.62 -12.44 4.41
CA ILE A 259 0.89 -13.60 5.27
C ILE A 259 0.22 -13.37 6.63
N LYS A 260 -0.56 -14.36 7.06
CA LYS A 260 -1.17 -14.40 8.39
C LYS A 260 -0.39 -15.27 9.35
N ASN A 261 0.11 -16.38 8.85
CA ASN A 261 0.82 -17.37 9.63
C ASN A 261 1.75 -18.21 8.76
N ILE A 262 2.66 -18.92 9.41
CA ILE A 262 3.45 -19.99 8.82
C ILE A 262 2.96 -21.30 9.43
N LEU A 263 2.81 -22.32 8.59
CA LEU A 263 2.29 -23.62 8.98
C LEU A 263 3.33 -24.72 8.71
N SER A 264 2.94 -25.96 9.00
CA SER A 264 3.73 -27.16 8.69
C SER A 264 3.93 -27.33 7.17
N THR A 265 4.39 -28.51 6.76
CA THR A 265 4.81 -28.82 5.40
C THR A 265 3.66 -29.05 4.42
N ALA A 266 3.95 -28.93 3.12
CA ALA A 266 3.00 -29.24 2.05
C ALA A 266 2.56 -30.71 2.05
N VAL A 267 3.41 -31.62 2.54
CA VAL A 267 3.11 -33.06 2.65
C VAL A 267 2.11 -33.33 3.77
N SER A 268 2.28 -32.68 4.92
CA SER A 268 1.43 -32.89 6.10
C SER A 268 0.11 -32.13 6.05
N MET A 269 0.08 -30.95 5.44
CA MET A 269 -1.12 -30.12 5.42
C MET A 269 -2.11 -30.64 4.39
N LYS A 270 -3.29 -31.01 4.85
CA LYS A 270 -4.39 -31.52 4.02
C LYS A 270 -5.59 -30.61 4.04
N PHE A 271 -6.39 -30.66 2.98
CA PHE A 271 -7.67 -29.99 2.88
C PHE A 271 -8.64 -30.82 2.04
N GLU A 272 -9.93 -30.56 2.19
CA GLU A 272 -10.96 -31.23 1.41
C GLU A 272 -11.09 -30.57 0.03
N LYS A 273 -11.04 -31.40 -1.02
CA LYS A 273 -11.32 -31.01 -2.40
C LYS A 273 -12.20 -32.08 -3.04
N ASP A 274 -13.37 -31.67 -3.54
CA ASP A 274 -14.33 -32.55 -4.22
C ASP A 274 -14.71 -33.78 -3.37
N GLY A 275 -14.87 -33.60 -2.06
CA GLY A 275 -15.21 -34.67 -1.10
C GLY A 275 -14.04 -35.62 -0.75
N LYS A 276 -12.83 -35.35 -1.24
CA LYS A 276 -11.62 -36.11 -0.92
C LYS A 276 -10.62 -35.27 -0.14
N GLU A 277 -10.04 -35.85 0.90
CA GLU A 277 -8.92 -35.24 1.61
C GLU A 277 -7.64 -35.38 0.76
N ILE A 278 -7.00 -34.26 0.44
CA ILE A 278 -5.77 -34.21 -0.36
C ILE A 278 -4.74 -33.28 0.32
N SER A 279 -3.46 -33.66 0.28
CA SER A 279 -2.38 -32.79 0.76
C SER A 279 -2.11 -31.63 -0.19
N VAL A 280 -1.53 -30.54 0.32
CA VAL A 280 -1.09 -29.42 -0.52
C VAL A 280 -0.08 -29.89 -1.57
N ALA A 281 0.84 -30.78 -1.21
CA ALA A 281 1.82 -31.35 -2.14
C ALA A 281 1.17 -32.14 -3.28
N GLU A 282 0.18 -33.00 -2.97
CA GLU A 282 -0.57 -33.75 -3.99
C GLU A 282 -1.38 -32.82 -4.89
N TYR A 283 -2.07 -31.84 -4.31
CA TYR A 283 -2.81 -30.85 -5.10
C TYR A 283 -1.91 -30.07 -6.06
N PHE A 284 -0.73 -29.63 -5.61
CA PHE A 284 0.20 -28.91 -6.48
C PHE A 284 0.72 -29.80 -7.60
N ARG A 285 1.10 -31.05 -7.30
CA ARG A 285 1.54 -32.02 -8.30
C ARG A 285 0.48 -32.25 -9.39
N ASP A 286 -0.78 -32.39 -8.98
CA ASP A 286 -1.86 -32.77 -9.90
C ASP A 286 -2.39 -31.57 -10.71
N VAL A 287 -2.30 -30.34 -10.19
CA VAL A 287 -2.88 -29.13 -10.82
C VAL A 287 -1.84 -28.23 -11.52
N TYR A 288 -0.60 -28.17 -11.01
CA TYR A 288 0.43 -27.27 -11.54
C TYR A 288 1.72 -28.00 -11.91
N GLY A 289 2.29 -28.75 -10.97
CA GLY A 289 3.56 -29.45 -11.10
C GLY A 289 4.15 -29.82 -9.72
N PRO A 290 5.08 -30.77 -9.67
CA PRO A 290 5.65 -31.23 -8.41
C PRO A 290 6.49 -30.14 -7.73
N LEU A 291 6.30 -30.03 -6.41
CA LEU A 291 7.07 -29.16 -5.52
C LEU A 291 8.54 -29.62 -5.43
N LYS A 292 9.50 -28.68 -5.47
CA LYS A 292 10.93 -29.00 -5.31
C LYS A 292 11.27 -29.19 -3.84
N TYR A 293 10.62 -28.42 -2.96
CA TYR A 293 10.86 -28.43 -1.52
C TYR A 293 9.57 -28.68 -0.72
N PRO A 294 8.92 -29.85 -0.87
CA PRO A 294 7.61 -30.12 -0.26
C PRO A 294 7.63 -30.15 1.28
N ASN A 295 8.81 -30.30 1.89
CA ASN A 295 9.02 -30.34 3.34
C ASN A 295 9.35 -28.96 3.95
N LEU A 296 9.42 -27.91 3.14
CA LEU A 296 9.45 -26.53 3.63
C LEU A 296 8.06 -26.09 4.11
N PRO A 297 7.99 -25.09 5.00
CA PRO A 297 6.72 -24.63 5.54
C PRO A 297 5.82 -24.02 4.47
N LEU A 298 4.53 -23.97 4.79
CA LEU A 298 3.53 -23.23 4.03
C LEU A 298 3.29 -21.85 4.66
N VAL A 299 2.89 -20.89 3.86
CA VAL A 299 2.30 -19.63 4.35
C VAL A 299 0.78 -19.68 4.27
N GLU A 300 0.12 -19.27 5.34
CA GLU A 300 -1.32 -19.07 5.39
C GLU A 300 -1.67 -17.63 5.00
N VAL A 301 -2.60 -17.48 4.05
CA VAL A 301 -3.16 -16.20 3.62
C VAL A 301 -4.69 -16.30 3.53
N GLY A 302 -5.37 -15.23 3.11
CA GLY A 302 -6.83 -15.23 2.94
C GLY A 302 -7.60 -14.80 4.20
N SER A 303 -8.89 -15.15 4.32
CA SER A 303 -9.71 -14.84 5.51
C SER A 303 -9.69 -16.01 6.50
N LYS A 304 -10.13 -15.80 7.76
CA LYS A 304 -10.24 -16.92 8.71
C LYS A 304 -11.26 -17.98 8.23
N SER A 305 -12.32 -17.53 7.55
CA SER A 305 -13.36 -18.39 6.97
C SER A 305 -12.95 -19.08 5.68
N LYS A 306 -11.92 -18.59 5.00
CA LYS A 306 -11.42 -19.12 3.74
C LYS A 306 -9.90 -18.99 3.69
N PRO A 307 -9.17 -19.79 4.50
CA PRO A 307 -7.72 -19.80 4.48
C PRO A 307 -7.23 -20.35 3.15
N ILE A 308 -6.06 -19.87 2.73
CA ILE A 308 -5.37 -20.32 1.52
C ILE A 308 -3.94 -20.63 1.93
N TYR A 309 -3.42 -21.77 1.50
CA TYR A 309 -2.08 -22.22 1.83
C TYR A 309 -1.19 -22.20 0.59
N PHE A 310 -0.04 -21.54 0.69
CA PHE A 310 0.96 -21.52 -0.38
C PHE A 310 2.28 -22.11 0.10
N PRO A 311 2.89 -23.03 -0.65
CA PRO A 311 4.30 -23.38 -0.46
C PRO A 311 5.19 -22.14 -0.56
N VAL A 312 6.22 -22.02 0.27
CA VAL A 312 7.15 -20.88 0.23
C VAL A 312 7.96 -20.80 -1.08
N GLU A 313 7.94 -21.84 -1.89
CA GLU A 313 8.63 -21.89 -3.18
C GLU A 313 7.81 -21.36 -4.35
N VAL A 314 6.53 -21.00 -4.15
CA VAL A 314 5.61 -20.57 -5.22
C VAL A 314 5.05 -19.17 -5.05
#